data_AF-A0A6L5G8F7-F1
#
_entry.id   AF-A0A6L5G8F7-F1
#
_cell.length_a   1.000
_cell.length_b   1.000
_cell.length_c   1.000
_cell.angle_alpha   90.00
_cell.angle_beta   90.00
_cell.angle_gamma   90.00
#
_symmetry.space_group_name_H-M   'P 1'
#
loop_
_entity.id
_entity.type
_entity.pdbx_description
1 polymer ?
#
loop_
_entity_poly.entity_id
_entity_poly.type
_entity_poly.pdbx_seq_one_letter_code
_entity_poly.pdbx_strand_id
1 'polypeptide(L)'
;MVLQPGAGTPPPDDPTLAIRQARPVWPLPPPPANQFTGPQIQPRTDAARVAGGIGLLVVPIVAFVLAYLVPTFRTIALSRAEGSRIFDEEQSIGPANYEEVFSEGLFFDGIAHLAGPIAVIVFAGAVLAPFLAWLVHRSGAGVRGVSRVLWALAAVSFTPAALSTAWLIERVVSESSREASVYDWTGLIAGVVLGLGVLAGLAAQRAGDGRRTGPVLVVAGLSAIVLVATGLQTFAFGSLSGLPAGAPTPVAQILDGIHFGLSEGVAIAKGVLLLCILAVLGLGAAVLFAAARLRIDVEPGPDGPARPAAAVAAVVLLIAALAVIGSFLSPWLSRLGEGGEGETDWWFLIRHAWGRPLAASAIGVGTALIGGFALGALRPFGAASRWALLAFAPWLLVGSAPLAAAHLDAISPEPGEFLVIGWYMPRVWIAIPALFLFTALFWGLEDRRRAALAQGAPPRAARAAFIKAAWPFAVLLLLAALLVNANDLVWQQATWQDLAGSAMAFALEEPDFEHSGVALGYPVPVLAGYALAAAALAIWYLPRLVVRTGRS
;
A
#
# COMPACT_ATOMS: atom_id res chain seq x y z
N MET A 1 -56.30 63.22 -39.40
CA MET A 1 -55.64 62.06 -38.78
C MET A 1 -54.89 62.59 -37.57
N VAL A 2 -55.51 62.53 -36.39
CA VAL A 2 -55.10 63.26 -35.18
C VAL A 2 -54.84 62.23 -34.08
N LEU A 3 -53.63 62.24 -33.53
CA LEU A 3 -53.21 61.42 -32.40
C LEU A 3 -53.61 62.11 -31.09
N GLN A 4 -54.24 61.36 -30.18
CA GLN A 4 -54.47 61.78 -28.79
C GLN A 4 -53.26 61.39 -27.91
N PRO A 5 -52.81 62.28 -27.00
CA PRO A 5 -51.89 61.92 -25.94
C PRO A 5 -52.66 61.46 -24.70
N GLY A 6 -52.60 60.16 -24.38
CA GLY A 6 -53.08 59.60 -23.13
C GLY A 6 -51.93 59.43 -22.13
N ALA A 7 -51.75 60.41 -21.25
CA ALA A 7 -50.91 60.30 -20.07
C ALA A 7 -51.61 59.41 -19.03
N GLY A 8 -51.14 58.18 -18.86
CA GLY A 8 -51.54 57.31 -17.75
C GLY A 8 -50.69 57.63 -16.52
N THR A 9 -51.32 58.15 -15.48
CA THR A 9 -50.76 58.25 -14.14
C THR A 9 -50.48 56.85 -13.56
N PRO A 10 -49.33 56.62 -12.89
CA PRO A 10 -49.12 55.39 -12.13
C PRO A 10 -50.13 55.29 -10.97
N PRO A 11 -50.58 54.08 -10.61
CA PRO A 11 -51.50 53.90 -9.49
C PRO A 11 -50.82 54.29 -8.17
N PRO A 12 -51.59 54.75 -7.17
CA PRO A 12 -51.05 55.13 -5.87
C PRO A 12 -50.48 53.89 -5.16
N ASP A 13 -49.27 54.06 -4.60
CA ASP A 13 -48.64 53.09 -3.70
C ASP A 13 -49.61 52.78 -2.56
N ASP A 14 -50.16 51.58 -2.55
CA ASP A 14 -50.98 51.07 -1.45
C ASP A 14 -50.05 50.43 -0.40
N PRO A 15 -49.78 51.09 0.74
CA PRO A 15 -48.91 50.56 1.79
C PRO A 15 -49.52 49.37 2.54
N THR A 16 -50.74 48.93 2.18
CA THR A 16 -51.40 47.78 2.80
C THR A 16 -51.20 46.46 2.06
N LEU A 17 -50.61 46.49 0.86
CA LEU A 17 -50.15 45.28 0.17
C LEU A 17 -48.83 44.81 0.78
N ALA A 18 -48.90 44.29 2.01
CA ALA A 18 -47.88 43.42 2.55
C ALA A 18 -47.73 42.23 1.59
N ILE A 19 -46.71 42.27 0.74
CA ILE A 19 -46.22 41.12 -0.01
C ILE A 19 -45.88 40.08 1.06
N ARG A 20 -46.83 39.19 1.35
CA ARG A 20 -46.55 37.92 2.00
C ARG A 20 -45.58 37.23 1.08
N GLN A 21 -44.29 37.37 1.38
CA GLN A 21 -43.25 36.50 0.87
C GLN A 21 -43.72 35.09 1.16
N ALA A 22 -44.26 34.43 0.13
CA ALA A 22 -44.60 33.03 0.16
C ALA A 22 -43.27 32.31 0.36
N ARG A 23 -42.92 32.03 1.62
CA ARG A 23 -41.82 31.14 1.93
C ARG A 23 -42.16 29.81 1.26
N PRO A 24 -41.33 29.30 0.32
CA PRO A 24 -41.57 27.98 -0.24
C PRO A 24 -41.60 27.00 0.93
N VAL A 25 -42.75 26.38 1.13
CA VAL A 25 -42.95 25.33 2.14
C VAL A 25 -42.19 24.11 1.64
N TRP A 26 -40.94 24.03 2.03
CA TRP A 26 -40.17 22.80 1.98
C TRP A 26 -40.48 21.99 3.24
N PRO A 27 -40.74 20.68 3.11
CA PRO A 27 -40.47 19.84 1.95
C PRO A 27 -41.70 19.55 1.07
N LEU A 28 -41.47 19.45 -0.25
CA LEU A 28 -42.41 18.79 -1.17
C LEU A 28 -42.64 17.33 -0.72
N PRO A 29 -43.86 16.79 -0.85
CA PRO A 29 -44.13 15.39 -0.55
C PRO A 29 -43.24 14.49 -1.43
N PRO A 30 -42.68 13.40 -0.87
CA PRO A 30 -41.85 12.49 -1.63
C PRO A 30 -42.67 11.91 -2.81
N PRO A 31 -42.08 11.81 -4.02
CA PRO A 31 -42.75 11.18 -5.15
C PRO A 31 -43.13 9.74 -4.78
N PRO A 32 -44.28 9.23 -5.29
CA PRO A 32 -44.72 7.87 -5.01
C PRO A 32 -43.63 6.87 -5.41
N ALA A 33 -43.31 5.95 -4.49
CA ALA A 33 -42.22 4.97 -4.59
C ALA A 33 -42.30 4.01 -5.81
N ASN A 34 -43.34 4.13 -6.62
CA ASN A 34 -43.79 3.17 -7.61
C ASN A 34 -43.48 3.63 -9.05
N GLN A 35 -43.01 4.86 -9.25
CA GLN A 35 -42.84 5.45 -10.60
C GLN A 35 -41.43 5.32 -11.18
N PHE A 36 -40.45 4.80 -10.43
CA PHE A 36 -39.18 4.41 -11.01
C PHE A 36 -39.24 2.94 -11.41
N THR A 37 -39.72 2.68 -12.63
CA THR A 37 -39.37 1.42 -13.31
C THR A 37 -37.86 1.29 -13.30
N GLY A 38 -37.36 0.27 -12.60
CA GLY A 38 -35.93 -0.02 -12.52
C GLY A 38 -35.31 -0.02 -13.93
N PRO A 39 -34.08 0.47 -14.09
CA PRO A 39 -33.45 0.60 -15.41
C PRO A 39 -33.56 -0.73 -16.16
N GLN A 40 -34.22 -0.72 -17.32
CA GLN A 40 -34.27 -1.88 -18.19
C GLN A 40 -32.86 -2.22 -18.64
N ILE A 41 -32.38 -3.39 -18.21
CA ILE A 41 -31.08 -3.93 -18.59
C ILE A 41 -31.15 -4.29 -20.07
N GLN A 42 -30.50 -3.53 -20.94
CA GLN A 42 -30.34 -3.90 -22.35
C GLN A 42 -29.37 -5.09 -22.46
N PRO A 43 -29.79 -6.26 -22.98
CA PRO A 43 -29.01 -7.50 -22.91
C PRO A 43 -27.90 -7.64 -23.97
N ARG A 44 -27.88 -6.82 -25.02
CA ARG A 44 -26.96 -6.98 -26.16
C ARG A 44 -25.55 -6.42 -25.90
N THR A 45 -25.40 -5.56 -24.89
CA THR A 45 -24.12 -4.97 -24.45
C THR A 45 -23.36 -5.84 -23.45
N ASP A 46 -23.95 -6.95 -22.98
CA ASP A 46 -23.34 -7.81 -21.96
C ASP A 46 -22.33 -8.80 -22.53
N ALA A 47 -22.58 -9.42 -23.69
CA ALA A 47 -21.67 -10.43 -24.25
C ALA A 47 -20.28 -9.85 -24.63
N ALA A 48 -20.23 -8.71 -25.33
CA ALA A 48 -18.98 -8.06 -25.69
C ALA A 48 -18.20 -7.57 -24.46
N ARG A 49 -18.92 -7.13 -23.42
CA ARG A 49 -18.34 -6.71 -22.14
C ARG A 49 -17.77 -7.89 -21.35
N VAL A 50 -18.47 -9.02 -21.33
CA VAL A 50 -18.00 -10.28 -20.71
C VAL A 50 -16.78 -10.80 -21.47
N ALA A 51 -16.84 -10.92 -22.79
CA ALA A 51 -15.73 -11.38 -23.63
C ALA A 51 -14.51 -10.46 -23.50
N GLY A 52 -14.71 -9.14 -23.54
CA GLY A 52 -13.64 -8.16 -23.31
C GLY A 52 -13.06 -8.23 -21.90
N GLY A 53 -13.90 -8.47 -20.88
CA GLY A 53 -13.46 -8.67 -19.50
C GLY A 53 -12.60 -9.92 -19.34
N ILE A 54 -13.04 -11.04 -19.91
CA ILE A 54 -12.27 -12.31 -19.89
C ILE A 54 -10.97 -12.15 -20.69
N GLY A 55 -11.01 -11.52 -21.86
CA GLY A 55 -9.83 -11.28 -22.68
C GLY A 55 -8.78 -10.43 -21.96
N LEU A 56 -9.19 -9.35 -21.27
CA LEU A 56 -8.28 -8.54 -20.47
C LEU A 56 -7.75 -9.26 -19.23
N LEU A 57 -8.49 -10.22 -18.67
CA LEU A 57 -8.05 -11.03 -17.53
C LEU A 57 -6.92 -12.00 -17.87
N VAL A 58 -6.71 -12.35 -19.13
CA VAL A 58 -5.60 -13.24 -19.54
C VAL A 58 -4.24 -12.67 -19.09
N VAL A 59 -4.03 -11.36 -19.27
CA VAL A 59 -2.76 -10.70 -18.90
C VAL A 59 -2.42 -10.86 -17.41
N PRO A 60 -3.28 -10.45 -16.44
CA PRO A 60 -2.99 -10.65 -15.03
C PRO A 60 -2.98 -12.12 -14.59
N ILE A 61 -3.74 -13.01 -15.25
CA ILE A 61 -3.69 -14.44 -14.95
C ILE A 61 -2.34 -15.05 -15.34
N VAL A 62 -1.84 -14.76 -16.54
CA VAL A 62 -0.51 -15.25 -16.99
C VAL A 62 0.58 -14.70 -16.08
N ALA A 63 0.55 -13.39 -15.79
CA ALA A 63 1.49 -12.76 -14.87
C ALA A 63 1.45 -13.41 -13.48
N PHE A 64 0.26 -13.68 -12.94
CA PHE A 64 0.08 -14.35 -11.66
C PHE A 64 0.62 -15.78 -11.66
N VAL A 65 0.35 -16.55 -12.72
CA VAL A 65 0.84 -17.94 -12.83
C VAL A 65 2.36 -17.97 -12.83
N LEU A 66 3.01 -17.10 -13.61
CA LEU A 66 4.47 -17.06 -13.74
C LEU A 66 5.16 -16.47 -12.50
N ALA A 67 4.57 -15.45 -11.87
CA ALA A 67 5.17 -14.74 -10.74
C ALA A 67 4.93 -15.42 -9.39
N TYR A 68 3.81 -16.13 -9.22
CA TYR A 68 3.40 -16.63 -7.90
C TYR A 68 3.11 -18.13 -7.91
N LEU A 69 2.26 -18.61 -8.82
CA LEU A 69 1.79 -19.99 -8.77
C LEU A 69 2.90 -21.00 -9.07
N VAL A 70 3.62 -20.83 -10.18
CA VAL A 70 4.74 -21.71 -10.55
C VAL A 70 5.85 -21.67 -9.50
N PRO A 71 6.32 -20.49 -9.04
CA PRO A 71 7.29 -20.41 -7.95
C PRO A 71 6.81 -21.07 -6.66
N THR A 72 5.52 -20.95 -6.31
CA THR A 72 4.97 -21.62 -5.12
C THR A 72 5.09 -23.14 -5.20
N PHE A 73 4.70 -23.73 -6.33
CA PHE A 73 4.86 -25.18 -6.52
C PHE A 73 6.33 -25.60 -6.50
N ARG A 74 7.22 -24.78 -7.07
CA ARG A 74 8.66 -25.03 -7.05
C ARG A 74 9.25 -24.92 -5.65
N THR A 75 8.88 -23.92 -4.86
CA THR A 75 9.28 -23.81 -3.44
C THR A 75 8.82 -25.02 -2.63
N ILE A 76 7.61 -25.53 -2.87
CA ILE A 76 7.10 -26.74 -2.20
C ILE A 76 7.85 -28.01 -2.63
N ALA A 77 8.31 -28.07 -3.88
CA ALA A 77 9.14 -29.18 -4.34
C ALA A 77 10.53 -29.12 -3.71
N LEU A 78 11.20 -27.96 -3.78
CA LEU A 78 12.52 -27.72 -3.22
C LEU A 78 12.56 -27.92 -1.69
N SER A 79 11.48 -27.61 -0.97
CA SER A 79 11.43 -27.84 0.48
C SER A 79 11.46 -29.33 0.87
N ARG A 80 11.30 -30.24 -0.09
CA ARG A 80 11.33 -31.71 0.10
C ARG A 80 12.57 -32.37 -0.50
N ALA A 81 13.51 -31.60 -1.03
CA ALA A 81 14.76 -32.08 -1.58
C ALA A 81 15.84 -32.23 -0.49
N GLU A 82 16.70 -33.23 -0.63
CA GLU A 82 17.89 -33.44 0.20
C GLU A 82 18.94 -32.43 -0.21
N GLY A 83 19.19 -31.42 0.64
CA GLY A 83 20.25 -30.44 0.45
C GLY A 83 20.40 -29.99 -1.00
N SER A 84 19.52 -29.12 -1.47
CA SER A 84 19.72 -28.49 -2.77
C SER A 84 21.00 -27.66 -2.72
N ARG A 85 22.15 -28.23 -3.09
CA ARG A 85 22.86 -27.48 -4.13
C ARG A 85 21.82 -27.39 -5.22
N ILE A 86 21.40 -26.19 -5.61
CA ILE A 86 20.36 -25.88 -6.64
C ILE A 86 20.59 -26.61 -8.00
N PHE A 87 21.57 -27.53 -8.05
CA PHE A 87 22.36 -27.98 -9.16
C PHE A 87 22.65 -29.49 -9.17
N ASP A 88 22.32 -30.25 -8.11
CA ASP A 88 22.48 -31.71 -8.07
C ASP A 88 21.14 -32.44 -8.28
N GLU A 89 21.17 -33.71 -8.72
CA GLU A 89 19.97 -34.52 -8.94
C GLU A 89 19.11 -34.59 -7.66
N GLU A 90 17.86 -34.08 -7.73
CA GLU A 90 16.95 -33.94 -6.60
C GLU A 90 16.57 -35.30 -6.00
N GLN A 91 17.32 -35.75 -4.98
CA GLN A 91 16.87 -36.84 -4.12
C GLN A 91 15.84 -36.30 -3.13
N SER A 92 14.58 -36.74 -3.22
CA SER A 92 13.55 -36.27 -2.29
C SER A 92 13.67 -36.99 -0.95
N ILE A 93 13.79 -36.22 0.14
CA ILE A 93 13.75 -36.69 1.55
C ILE A 93 12.37 -36.53 2.18
N GLY A 94 11.35 -36.21 1.38
CA GLY A 94 9.97 -36.10 1.86
C GLY A 94 9.78 -34.98 2.90
N PRO A 95 9.16 -35.26 4.07
CA PRO A 95 8.85 -34.23 5.08
C PRO A 95 9.98 -33.93 6.07
N ALA A 96 11.16 -34.57 5.97
CA ALA A 96 12.22 -34.48 6.97
C ALA A 96 12.62 -33.03 7.32
N ASN A 97 12.75 -32.15 6.31
CA ASN A 97 13.04 -30.73 6.54
C ASN A 97 11.98 -30.03 7.41
N TYR A 98 10.70 -30.40 7.30
CA TYR A 98 9.65 -29.82 8.15
C TYR A 98 9.72 -30.35 9.58
N GLU A 99 9.99 -31.65 9.74
CA GLU A 99 10.19 -32.25 11.07
C GLU A 99 11.34 -31.57 11.79
N GLU A 100 12.43 -31.26 11.08
CA GLU A 100 13.55 -30.50 11.59
C GLU A 100 13.10 -29.09 12.06
N VAL A 101 12.39 -28.32 11.22
CA VAL A 101 11.87 -26.99 11.61
C VAL A 101 11.00 -27.05 12.87
N PHE A 102 10.14 -28.07 12.99
CA PHE A 102 9.30 -28.24 14.18
C PHE A 102 10.10 -28.67 15.41
N SER A 103 11.15 -29.48 15.23
CA SER A 103 12.00 -29.97 16.31
C SER A 103 12.95 -28.88 16.85
N GLU A 104 13.50 -28.04 15.97
CA GLU A 104 14.37 -26.92 16.33
C GLU A 104 13.60 -25.84 17.10
N GLY A 105 12.34 -25.60 16.74
CA GLY A 105 11.50 -24.56 17.36
C GLY A 105 11.89 -23.11 17.01
N LEU A 106 13.12 -22.86 16.52
CA LEU A 106 13.67 -21.53 16.24
C LEU A 106 12.79 -20.66 15.32
N PHE A 107 12.12 -21.26 14.33
CA PHE A 107 11.19 -20.53 13.46
C PHE A 107 10.02 -19.95 14.25
N PHE A 108 9.43 -20.74 15.14
CA PHE A 108 8.30 -20.33 15.97
C PHE A 108 8.73 -19.38 17.08
N ASP A 109 9.93 -19.56 17.62
CA ASP A 109 10.53 -18.61 18.55
C ASP A 109 10.71 -17.24 17.88
N GLY A 110 11.21 -17.20 16.65
CA GLY A 110 11.31 -15.95 15.87
C GLY A 110 9.96 -15.26 15.69
N ILE A 111 8.89 -16.02 15.39
CA ILE A 111 7.52 -15.49 15.33
C ILE A 111 7.06 -14.95 16.70
N ALA A 112 7.31 -15.71 17.78
CA ALA A 112 6.92 -15.32 19.12
C ALA A 112 7.62 -14.02 19.58
N HIS A 113 8.90 -13.86 19.24
CA HIS A 113 9.67 -12.63 19.50
C HIS A 113 9.11 -11.42 18.74
N LEU A 114 8.54 -11.63 17.55
CA LEU A 114 7.89 -10.56 16.77
C LEU A 114 6.47 -10.24 17.26
N ALA A 115 5.83 -11.10 18.05
CA ALA A 115 4.43 -10.92 18.45
C ALA A 115 4.18 -9.58 19.17
N GLY A 116 5.07 -9.19 20.09
CA GLY A 116 4.99 -7.91 20.82
C GLY A 116 5.13 -6.69 19.91
N PRO A 117 6.24 -6.54 19.14
CA PRO A 117 6.41 -5.49 18.14
C PRO A 117 5.23 -5.42 17.15
N ILE A 118 4.78 -6.57 16.62
CA ILE A 118 3.61 -6.65 15.72
C ILE A 118 2.37 -6.09 16.39
N ALA A 119 2.08 -6.46 17.63
CA ALA A 119 0.91 -5.97 18.36
C ALA A 119 0.92 -4.44 18.50
N VAL A 120 2.09 -3.85 18.79
CA VAL A 120 2.25 -2.39 18.88
C VAL A 120 2.00 -1.71 17.53
N ILE A 121 2.55 -2.26 16.44
CA ILE A 121 2.36 -1.75 15.07
C ILE A 121 0.89 -1.83 14.67
N VAL A 122 0.24 -2.97 14.93
CA VAL A 122 -1.18 -3.19 14.65
C VAL A 122 -2.04 -2.22 15.45
N PHE A 123 -1.75 -2.04 16.74
CA PHE A 123 -2.45 -1.04 17.56
C PHE A 123 -2.30 0.37 16.98
N ALA A 124 -1.07 0.77 16.61
CA ALA A 124 -0.80 2.07 16.03
C ALA A 124 -1.60 2.28 14.72
N GLY A 125 -1.52 1.35 13.77
CA GLY A 125 -2.12 1.52 12.44
C GLY A 125 -3.62 1.24 12.37
N ALA A 126 -4.13 0.28 13.14
CA ALA A 126 -5.52 -0.16 13.07
C ALA A 126 -6.43 0.50 14.13
N VAL A 127 -5.87 0.99 15.25
CA VAL A 127 -6.66 1.60 16.34
C VAL A 127 -6.35 3.09 16.47
N LEU A 128 -5.08 3.44 16.69
CA LEU A 128 -4.69 4.83 16.90
C LEU A 128 -4.87 5.67 15.63
N ALA A 129 -4.49 5.16 14.46
CA ALA A 129 -4.58 5.90 13.21
C ALA A 129 -6.03 6.26 12.81
N PRO A 130 -7.03 5.34 12.86
CA PRO A 130 -8.43 5.72 12.63
C PRO A 130 -8.99 6.69 13.66
N PHE A 131 -8.54 6.62 14.91
CA PHE A 131 -8.91 7.58 15.96
C PHE A 131 -8.35 8.99 15.65
N LEU A 132 -7.08 9.08 15.28
CA LEU A 132 -6.45 10.33 14.83
C LEU A 132 -7.15 10.87 13.58
N ALA A 133 -7.46 10.01 12.61
CA ALA A 133 -8.20 10.37 11.41
C ALA A 133 -9.60 10.92 11.74
N TRP A 134 -10.27 10.38 12.75
CA TRP A 134 -11.56 10.91 13.21
C TRP A 134 -11.44 12.32 13.81
N LEU A 135 -10.41 12.57 14.63
CA LEU A 135 -10.14 13.90 15.18
C LEU A 135 -9.82 14.91 14.07
N VAL A 136 -8.92 14.54 13.15
CA VAL A 136 -8.55 15.37 12.00
C VAL A 136 -9.76 15.58 11.09
N HIS A 137 -10.61 14.58 10.86
CA HIS A 137 -11.82 14.74 10.05
C HIS A 137 -12.77 15.81 10.62
N ARG A 138 -12.88 15.90 11.95
CA ARG A 138 -13.67 16.93 12.64
C ARG A 138 -13.00 18.31 12.72
N SER A 139 -11.71 18.38 12.44
CA SER A 139 -10.97 19.64 12.33
C SER A 139 -11.33 20.39 11.03
N GLY A 140 -11.03 21.69 10.96
CA GLY A 140 -11.30 22.51 9.77
C GLY A 140 -10.49 22.09 8.54
N ALA A 141 -10.83 22.67 7.37
CA ALA A 141 -10.20 22.32 6.10
C ALA A 141 -8.67 22.49 6.10
N GLY A 142 -8.15 23.54 6.76
CA GLY A 142 -6.71 23.81 6.87
C GLY A 142 -5.95 22.69 7.60
N VAL A 143 -6.41 22.31 8.80
CA VAL A 143 -5.78 21.23 9.60
C VAL A 143 -5.84 19.91 8.84
N ARG A 144 -6.94 19.60 8.16
CA ARG A 144 -7.03 18.41 7.27
C ARG A 144 -6.03 18.46 6.12
N GLY A 145 -5.81 19.62 5.52
CA GLY A 145 -4.84 19.81 4.45
C GLY A 145 -3.41 19.56 4.93
N VAL A 146 -3.01 20.27 5.99
CA VAL A 146 -1.69 20.13 6.61
C VAL A 146 -1.43 18.70 7.08
N SER A 147 -2.41 18.09 7.75
CA SER A 147 -2.30 16.71 8.23
C SER A 147 -2.07 15.71 7.10
N ARG A 148 -2.77 15.85 5.95
CA ARG A 148 -2.55 14.94 4.81
C ARG A 148 -1.15 15.06 4.24
N VAL A 149 -0.64 16.28 4.08
CA VAL A 149 0.72 16.52 3.60
C VAL A 149 1.73 15.91 4.57
N LEU A 150 1.60 16.21 5.86
CA LEU A 150 2.48 15.69 6.91
C LEU A 150 2.51 14.16 6.93
N TRP A 151 1.35 13.50 6.93
CA TRP A 151 1.27 12.03 6.95
C TRP A 151 1.72 11.39 5.64
N ALA A 152 1.54 12.06 4.49
CA ALA A 152 2.07 11.60 3.21
C ALA A 152 3.60 11.70 3.18
N LEU A 153 4.18 12.77 3.72
CA LEU A 153 5.63 12.92 3.85
C LEU A 153 6.21 11.87 4.79
N ALA A 154 5.59 11.64 5.95
CA ALA A 154 6.00 10.60 6.88
C ALA A 154 5.98 9.19 6.24
N ALA A 155 5.00 8.91 5.38
CA ALA A 155 4.93 7.65 4.64
C ALA A 155 6.01 7.53 3.55
N VAL A 156 6.40 8.64 2.91
CA VAL A 156 7.47 8.67 1.90
C VAL A 156 8.86 8.55 2.52
N SER A 157 9.06 8.99 3.77
CA SER A 157 10.31 8.79 4.52
C SER A 157 10.61 7.33 4.87
N PHE A 158 9.89 6.36 4.30
CA PHE A 158 10.14 4.95 4.52
C PHE A 158 11.42 4.49 3.81
N THR A 159 12.51 4.43 4.56
CA THR A 159 13.81 3.91 4.14
C THR A 159 14.37 2.95 5.19
N PRO A 160 13.83 1.73 5.27
CA PRO A 160 14.13 0.77 6.34
C PRO A 160 15.63 0.58 6.61
N ALA A 161 16.45 0.39 5.58
CA ALA A 161 17.90 0.27 5.73
C ALA A 161 18.53 1.56 6.26
N ALA A 162 18.37 2.68 5.56
CA ALA A 162 19.00 3.95 5.92
C ALA A 162 18.60 4.43 7.33
N LEU A 163 17.33 4.24 7.71
CA LEU A 163 16.84 4.55 9.05
C LEU A 163 17.49 3.67 10.12
N SER A 164 17.59 2.36 9.86
CA SER A 164 18.19 1.41 10.80
C SER A 164 19.68 1.70 10.98
N THR A 165 20.41 1.89 9.88
CA THR A 165 21.84 2.21 9.90
C THR A 165 22.11 3.54 10.62
N ALA A 166 21.41 4.61 10.25
CA ALA A 166 21.60 5.91 10.88
C ALA A 166 21.31 5.88 12.39
N TRP A 167 20.28 5.14 12.79
CA TRP A 167 19.95 4.95 14.20
C TRP A 167 21.01 4.12 14.95
N LEU A 168 21.52 3.06 14.34
CA LEU A 168 22.59 2.24 14.93
C LEU A 168 23.88 3.04 15.11
N ILE A 169 24.26 3.84 14.11
CA ILE A 169 25.44 4.70 14.21
C ILE A 169 25.27 5.73 15.32
N GLU A 170 24.13 6.43 15.37
CA GLU A 170 23.84 7.42 16.42
C GLU A 170 23.94 6.78 17.82
N ARG A 171 23.47 5.54 17.96
CA ARG A 171 23.56 4.79 19.22
C ARG A 171 25.02 4.51 19.63
N VAL A 172 25.87 4.14 18.68
CA VAL A 172 27.31 3.90 18.91
C VAL A 172 28.02 5.20 19.25
N VAL A 173 27.80 6.26 18.45
CA VAL A 173 28.42 7.58 18.62
C VAL A 173 27.99 8.24 19.93
N SER A 174 26.74 8.07 20.36
CA SER A 174 26.23 8.63 21.62
C SER A 174 26.59 7.78 22.85
N GLU A 175 27.35 6.70 22.69
CA GLU A 175 27.70 5.75 23.76
C GLU A 175 26.47 5.29 24.58
N SER A 176 25.34 5.09 23.90
CA SER A 176 24.08 4.84 24.58
C SER A 176 24.11 3.50 25.34
N SER A 177 23.89 3.56 26.66
CA SER A 177 23.82 2.39 27.53
C SER A 177 22.53 1.56 27.35
N ARG A 178 21.54 2.07 26.60
CA ARG A 178 20.31 1.36 26.30
C ARG A 178 20.58 0.25 25.29
N GLU A 179 20.22 -0.99 25.65
CA GLU A 179 20.25 -2.13 24.73
C GLU A 179 19.30 -1.92 23.55
N ALA A 180 19.77 -2.18 22.32
CA ALA A 180 18.90 -2.14 21.15
C ALA A 180 17.92 -3.30 21.20
N SER A 181 16.72 -3.03 20.73
CA SER A 181 15.62 -3.96 20.77
C SER A 181 14.86 -3.94 19.46
N VAL A 182 14.18 -5.05 19.16
CA VAL A 182 13.23 -5.14 18.04
C VAL A 182 12.08 -4.12 18.18
N TYR A 183 11.84 -3.59 19.38
CA TYR A 183 10.90 -2.49 19.57
C TYR A 183 11.38 -1.15 19.00
N ASP A 184 12.70 -0.94 18.85
CA ASP A 184 13.24 0.28 18.23
C ASP A 184 12.84 0.35 16.75
N TRP A 185 12.81 -0.80 16.06
CA TRP A 185 12.25 -0.92 14.71
C TRP A 185 10.80 -0.44 14.63
N THR A 186 9.97 -0.80 15.62
CA THR A 186 8.57 -0.36 15.67
C THR A 186 8.47 1.16 15.75
N GLY A 187 9.37 1.80 16.50
CA GLY A 187 9.48 3.26 16.57
C GLY A 187 9.85 3.89 15.22
N LEU A 188 10.85 3.32 14.54
CA LEU A 188 11.34 3.79 13.23
C LEU A 188 10.25 3.77 12.15
N ILE A 189 9.41 2.74 12.12
CA ILE A 189 8.32 2.64 11.12
C ILE A 189 6.98 3.23 11.58
N ALA A 190 6.87 3.67 12.83
CA ALA A 190 5.61 4.17 13.38
C ALA A 190 5.05 5.33 12.54
N GLY A 191 5.91 6.22 12.02
CA GLY A 191 5.50 7.33 11.17
C GLY A 191 4.82 6.89 9.88
N VAL A 192 5.32 5.83 9.25
CA VAL A 192 4.76 5.28 8.01
C VAL A 192 3.45 4.57 8.28
N VAL A 193 3.41 3.74 9.33
CA VAL A 193 2.23 2.98 9.76
C VAL A 193 1.09 3.93 10.14
N LEU A 194 1.38 4.93 10.97
CA LEU A 194 0.41 5.95 11.36
C LEU A 194 0.02 6.82 10.17
N GLY A 195 0.98 7.23 9.32
CA GLY A 195 0.70 8.07 8.16
C GLY A 195 -0.27 7.42 7.19
N LEU A 196 0.03 6.20 6.76
CA LEU A 196 -0.84 5.44 5.87
C LEU A 196 -2.20 5.13 6.53
N GLY A 197 -2.18 4.74 7.81
CA GLY A 197 -3.40 4.45 8.58
C GLY A 197 -4.31 5.67 8.73
N VAL A 198 -3.76 6.87 9.00
CA VAL A 198 -4.51 8.12 9.11
C VAL A 198 -5.09 8.50 7.75
N LEU A 199 -4.30 8.41 6.67
CA LEU A 199 -4.78 8.73 5.33
C LEU A 199 -5.93 7.81 4.88
N ALA A 200 -5.80 6.50 5.12
CA ALA A 200 -6.86 5.53 4.86
C ALA A 200 -8.10 5.77 5.74
N GLY A 201 -7.89 6.03 7.03
CA GLY A 201 -8.94 6.39 7.98
C GLY A 201 -9.69 7.66 7.56
N LEU A 202 -8.99 8.70 7.08
CA LEU A 202 -9.60 9.92 6.58
C LEU A 202 -10.49 9.67 5.37
N ALA A 203 -10.08 8.76 4.47
CA ALA A 203 -10.91 8.35 3.33
C ALA A 203 -12.15 7.56 3.78
N ALA A 204 -12.04 6.72 4.80
CA ALA A 204 -13.16 5.95 5.37
C ALA A 204 -14.17 6.82 6.12
N GLN A 205 -13.71 7.82 6.88
CA GLN A 205 -14.58 8.73 7.64
C GLN A 205 -15.48 9.61 6.76
N ARG A 206 -15.21 9.69 5.45
CA ARG A 206 -16.00 10.49 4.50
C ARG A 206 -17.28 9.79 4.01
N ALA A 207 -17.54 8.55 4.40
CA ALA A 207 -18.71 7.80 3.97
C ALA A 207 -20.03 8.26 4.64
N GLY A 208 -20.56 9.43 4.27
CA GLY A 208 -21.95 9.88 4.53
C GLY A 208 -22.40 10.02 5.99
N ASP A 209 -23.60 10.55 6.23
CA ASP A 209 -24.08 10.95 7.57
C ASP A 209 -24.76 9.85 8.41
N GLY A 210 -25.03 8.67 7.86
CA GLY A 210 -25.80 7.64 8.58
C GLY A 210 -25.02 6.49 9.22
N ARG A 211 -23.93 6.01 8.59
CA ARG A 211 -23.25 4.75 9.00
C ARG A 211 -21.75 4.75 8.70
N ARG A 212 -21.02 5.72 9.26
CA ARG A 212 -19.56 5.87 9.09
C ARG A 212 -18.73 4.74 9.72
N THR A 213 -19.31 3.97 10.64
CA THR A 213 -18.61 2.92 11.40
C THR A 213 -18.19 1.74 10.52
N GLY A 214 -19.01 1.36 9.53
CA GLY A 214 -18.73 0.21 8.67
C GLY A 214 -17.42 0.35 7.88
N PRO A 215 -17.23 1.40 7.07
CA PRO A 215 -15.99 1.62 6.32
C PRO A 215 -14.76 1.74 7.22
N VAL A 216 -14.88 2.43 8.36
CA VAL A 216 -13.78 2.61 9.31
C VAL A 216 -13.33 1.28 9.91
N LEU A 217 -14.28 0.43 10.35
CA LEU A 217 -13.97 -0.89 10.90
C LEU A 217 -13.35 -1.81 9.85
N VAL A 218 -13.80 -1.75 8.60
CA VAL A 218 -13.24 -2.57 7.52
C VAL A 218 -11.82 -2.11 7.17
N VAL A 219 -11.57 -0.81 7.07
CA VAL A 219 -10.22 -0.28 6.86
C VAL A 219 -9.32 -0.64 8.04
N ALA A 220 -9.77 -0.48 9.27
CA ALA A 220 -9.02 -0.89 10.46
C ALA A 220 -8.69 -2.39 10.47
N GLY A 221 -9.67 -3.25 10.16
CA GLY A 221 -9.47 -4.70 10.08
C GLY A 221 -8.51 -5.11 8.96
N LEU A 222 -8.63 -4.50 7.78
CA LEU A 222 -7.67 -4.73 6.69
C LEU A 222 -6.27 -4.25 7.07
N SER A 223 -6.14 -3.07 7.67
CA SER A 223 -4.86 -2.56 8.18
C SER A 223 -4.25 -3.51 9.21
N ALA A 224 -5.03 -4.03 10.15
CA ALA A 224 -4.54 -4.99 11.13
C ALA A 224 -3.96 -6.25 10.47
N ILE A 225 -4.69 -6.84 9.51
CA ILE A 225 -4.23 -8.03 8.79
C ILE A 225 -2.95 -7.74 7.99
N VAL A 226 -2.90 -6.62 7.26
CA VAL A 226 -1.71 -6.21 6.50
C VAL A 226 -0.52 -5.99 7.44
N LEU A 227 -0.70 -5.30 8.57
CA LEU A 227 0.38 -5.00 9.50
C LEU A 227 0.92 -6.25 10.21
N VAL A 228 0.06 -7.23 10.53
CA VAL A 228 0.52 -8.55 10.99
C VAL A 228 1.40 -9.21 9.93
N ALA A 229 0.93 -9.26 8.68
CA ALA A 229 1.68 -9.88 7.59
C ALA A 229 3.00 -9.15 7.29
N THR A 230 3.02 -7.82 7.31
CA THR A 230 4.24 -7.01 7.15
C THR A 230 5.20 -7.25 8.31
N GLY A 231 4.71 -7.29 9.54
CA GLY A 231 5.56 -7.52 10.71
C GLY A 231 6.21 -8.90 10.72
N LEU A 232 5.49 -9.96 10.35
CA LEU A 232 6.04 -11.31 10.15
C LEU A 232 7.12 -11.39 9.07
N GLN A 233 7.13 -10.42 8.14
CA GLN A 233 8.07 -10.32 7.04
C GLN A 233 9.14 -9.22 7.26
N THR A 234 9.29 -8.75 8.50
CA THR A 234 10.34 -7.79 8.83
C THR A 234 11.72 -8.42 8.67
N PHE A 235 12.58 -7.72 7.92
CA PHE A 235 13.92 -8.19 7.61
C PHE A 235 15.00 -7.13 7.92
N ALA A 236 14.88 -5.94 7.32
CA ALA A 236 15.88 -4.87 7.33
C ALA A 236 16.59 -4.63 8.66
N PHE A 237 15.81 -4.43 9.71
CA PHE A 237 16.36 -4.12 11.03
C PHE A 237 17.14 -5.31 11.59
N GLY A 238 16.60 -6.53 11.44
CA GLY A 238 17.24 -7.71 12.01
C GLY A 238 18.49 -8.13 11.24
N SER A 239 18.49 -7.99 9.92
CA SER A 239 19.68 -8.26 9.11
C SER A 239 20.82 -7.27 9.39
N LEU A 240 20.51 -6.00 9.63
CA LEU A 240 21.53 -4.97 9.88
C LEU A 240 22.02 -4.93 11.34
N SER A 241 21.12 -5.15 12.31
CA SER A 241 21.47 -5.08 13.74
C SER A 241 21.91 -6.41 14.33
N GLY A 242 21.69 -7.53 13.63
CA GLY A 242 21.82 -8.89 14.19
C GLY A 242 20.77 -9.21 15.25
N LEU A 243 19.72 -8.39 15.40
CA LEU A 243 18.68 -8.59 16.40
C LEU A 243 17.38 -9.19 15.82
N PRO A 244 16.69 -10.05 16.58
CA PRO A 244 17.07 -10.56 17.89
C PRO A 244 18.09 -11.72 17.78
N ALA A 245 19.19 -11.61 18.53
CA ALA A 245 20.33 -12.54 18.42
C ALA A 245 20.00 -13.99 18.82
N GLY A 246 19.06 -14.18 19.76
CA GLY A 246 18.67 -15.51 20.25
C GLY A 246 17.57 -16.21 19.45
N ALA A 247 16.88 -15.49 18.56
CA ALA A 247 15.75 -16.04 17.82
C ALA A 247 15.52 -15.25 16.51
N PRO A 248 16.42 -15.38 15.51
CA PRO A 248 16.38 -14.59 14.28
C PRO A 248 14.99 -14.57 13.64
N THR A 249 14.64 -13.48 12.96
CA THR A 249 13.29 -13.36 12.36
C THR A 249 13.08 -14.46 11.30
N PRO A 250 11.82 -14.88 11.03
CA PRO A 250 11.55 -15.91 10.02
C PRO A 250 12.21 -15.64 8.67
N VAL A 251 12.23 -14.38 8.23
CA VAL A 251 12.84 -13.99 6.96
C VAL A 251 14.37 -14.08 7.00
N ALA A 252 14.99 -13.69 8.12
CA ALA A 252 16.44 -13.86 8.29
C ALA A 252 16.84 -15.33 8.23
N GLN A 253 16.13 -16.21 8.95
CA GLN A 253 16.40 -17.66 8.90
C GLN A 253 16.28 -18.25 7.49
N ILE A 254 15.31 -17.78 6.68
CA ILE A 254 15.15 -18.21 5.29
C ILE A 254 16.35 -17.77 4.45
N LEU A 255 16.74 -16.49 4.55
CA LEU A 255 17.83 -15.96 3.72
C LEU A 255 19.20 -16.49 4.14
N ASP A 256 19.47 -16.63 5.44
CA ASP A 256 20.73 -17.20 5.92
C ASP A 256 20.91 -18.64 5.43
N GLY A 257 19.85 -19.44 5.48
CA GLY A 257 19.90 -20.82 4.98
C GLY A 257 20.08 -20.91 3.46
N ILE A 258 19.52 -19.97 2.70
CA ILE A 258 19.72 -19.87 1.24
C ILE A 258 21.17 -19.44 0.89
N HIS A 259 21.74 -18.48 1.62
CA HIS A 259 23.08 -17.95 1.29
C HIS A 259 24.23 -18.84 1.77
N PHE A 260 24.12 -19.39 2.99
CA PHE A 260 25.21 -20.14 3.60
C PHE A 260 25.17 -21.64 3.29
N GLY A 261 24.08 -22.13 2.67
CA GLY A 261 24.00 -23.47 2.07
C GLY A 261 24.10 -24.65 3.03
N LEU A 262 24.17 -24.41 4.35
CA LEU A 262 24.31 -25.48 5.35
C LEU A 262 23.00 -26.23 5.63
N SER A 263 21.84 -25.66 5.28
CA SER A 263 20.51 -26.25 5.50
C SER A 263 19.44 -25.69 4.55
N GLU A 264 19.73 -25.62 3.25
CA GLU A 264 18.85 -24.96 2.26
C GLU A 264 17.42 -25.54 2.27
N GLY A 265 17.25 -26.87 2.27
CA GLY A 265 15.93 -27.50 2.30
C GLY A 265 15.08 -27.11 3.52
N VAL A 266 15.72 -26.99 4.70
CA VAL A 266 15.09 -26.52 5.94
C VAL A 266 14.68 -25.04 5.83
N ALA A 267 15.54 -24.20 5.25
CA ALA A 267 15.25 -22.79 5.01
C ALA A 267 14.07 -22.60 4.04
N ILE A 268 14.01 -23.38 2.97
CA ILE A 268 12.90 -23.38 2.02
C ILE A 268 11.61 -23.89 2.70
N ALA A 269 11.70 -24.90 3.56
CA ALA A 269 10.58 -25.35 4.39
C ALA A 269 10.05 -24.23 5.31
N LYS A 270 10.93 -23.47 5.97
CA LYS A 270 10.57 -22.24 6.73
C LYS A 270 9.85 -21.23 5.82
N GLY A 271 10.31 -21.07 4.58
CA GLY A 271 9.65 -20.26 3.54
C GLY A 271 8.23 -20.71 3.23
N VAL A 272 8.00 -22.02 3.04
CA VAL A 272 6.65 -22.58 2.80
C VAL A 272 5.73 -22.37 4.01
N LEU A 273 6.23 -22.56 5.23
CA LEU A 273 5.43 -22.33 6.45
C LEU A 273 5.01 -20.86 6.56
N LEU A 274 5.94 -19.93 6.32
CA LEU A 274 5.62 -18.50 6.28
C LEU A 274 4.61 -18.17 5.18
N LEU A 275 4.78 -18.74 3.97
CA LEU A 275 3.82 -18.61 2.86
C LEU A 275 2.42 -19.07 3.27
N CYS A 276 2.27 -20.20 3.96
CA CYS A 276 0.98 -20.69 4.43
C CYS A 276 0.31 -19.72 5.41
N ILE A 277 1.05 -19.16 6.36
CA ILE A 277 0.51 -18.16 7.31
C ILE A 277 0.01 -16.92 6.54
N LEU A 278 0.84 -16.40 5.63
CA LEU A 278 0.51 -15.23 4.81
C LEU A 278 -0.68 -15.49 3.89
N ALA A 279 -0.82 -16.71 3.36
CA ALA A 279 -1.94 -17.12 2.53
C ALA A 279 -3.27 -17.10 3.29
N VAL A 280 -3.27 -17.58 4.54
CA VAL A 280 -4.45 -17.51 5.42
C VAL A 280 -4.84 -16.06 5.71
N LEU A 281 -3.86 -15.20 6.04
CA LEU A 281 -4.09 -13.78 6.25
C LEU A 281 -4.62 -13.09 4.99
N GLY A 282 -4.05 -13.39 3.82
CA GLY A 282 -4.47 -12.86 2.53
C GLY A 282 -5.90 -13.26 2.15
N LEU A 283 -6.27 -14.53 2.37
CA LEU A 283 -7.63 -15.02 2.23
C LEU A 283 -8.59 -14.30 3.20
N GLY A 284 -8.20 -14.13 4.46
CA GLY A 284 -8.98 -13.39 5.46
C GLY A 284 -9.24 -11.93 5.03
N ALA A 285 -8.21 -11.23 4.56
CA ALA A 285 -8.33 -9.87 4.02
C ALA A 285 -9.25 -9.81 2.80
N ALA A 286 -9.12 -10.77 1.87
CA ALA A 286 -9.96 -10.82 0.67
C ALA A 286 -11.43 -11.12 0.98
N VAL A 287 -11.71 -12.01 1.93
CA VAL A 287 -13.06 -12.28 2.43
C VAL A 287 -13.63 -11.03 3.09
N LEU A 288 -12.88 -10.36 3.97
CA LEU A 288 -13.31 -9.11 4.60
C LEU A 288 -13.61 -8.03 3.55
N PHE A 289 -12.73 -7.85 2.57
CA PHE A 289 -12.90 -6.92 1.45
C PHE A 289 -14.16 -7.22 0.62
N ALA A 290 -14.37 -8.48 0.23
CA ALA A 290 -15.48 -8.90 -0.61
C ALA A 290 -16.82 -8.86 0.15
N ALA A 291 -16.85 -9.35 1.40
CA ALA A 291 -18.03 -9.36 2.25
C ALA A 291 -18.47 -7.95 2.63
N ALA A 292 -17.53 -7.06 2.97
CA ALA A 292 -17.80 -5.64 3.20
C ALA A 292 -18.25 -4.89 1.94
N ARG A 293 -18.03 -5.49 0.76
CA ARG A 293 -18.26 -4.88 -0.57
C ARG A 293 -17.52 -3.55 -0.67
N LEU A 294 -16.24 -3.55 -0.29
CA LEU A 294 -15.43 -2.35 -0.29
C LEU A 294 -15.43 -1.70 -1.68
N ARG A 295 -15.61 -0.38 -1.73
CA ARG A 295 -15.52 0.45 -2.94
C ARG A 295 -14.74 1.71 -2.62
N ILE A 296 -13.99 2.18 -3.61
CA ILE A 296 -13.30 3.47 -3.55
C ILE A 296 -13.99 4.39 -4.55
N ASP A 297 -14.46 5.53 -4.06
CA ASP A 297 -15.11 6.57 -4.84
C ASP A 297 -14.31 7.87 -4.79
N VAL A 298 -14.49 8.73 -5.81
CA VAL A 298 -13.83 10.04 -5.90
C VAL A 298 -14.87 11.15 -5.86
N GLU A 299 -15.01 11.85 -4.74
CA GLU A 299 -16.04 12.88 -4.52
C GLU A 299 -15.44 14.27 -4.35
N PRO A 300 -16.18 15.35 -4.70
CA PRO A 300 -15.79 16.71 -4.38
C PRO A 300 -15.39 16.86 -2.89
N GLY A 301 -14.48 17.78 -2.61
CA GLY A 301 -13.94 17.98 -1.26
C GLY A 301 -15.04 18.31 -0.23
N PRO A 302 -14.84 17.99 1.06
CA PRO A 302 -15.85 18.20 2.08
C PRO A 302 -16.00 19.68 2.47
N ASP A 303 -17.24 20.21 2.39
CA ASP A 303 -17.63 21.57 2.82
C ASP A 303 -18.23 21.60 4.24
N GLY A 304 -17.66 20.84 5.17
CA GLY A 304 -18.15 20.75 6.54
C GLY A 304 -17.62 21.87 7.46
N PRO A 305 -18.46 22.51 8.30
CA PRO A 305 -18.02 23.51 9.28
C PRO A 305 -17.09 22.90 10.34
N ALA A 306 -16.07 23.66 10.73
CA ALA A 306 -15.07 23.23 11.71
C ALA A 306 -15.63 23.22 13.13
N ARG A 307 -15.17 22.28 13.98
CA ARG A 307 -15.40 22.31 15.43
C ARG A 307 -14.11 22.74 16.15
N PRO A 308 -14.10 23.84 16.93
CA PRO A 308 -12.86 24.41 17.46
C PRO A 308 -12.14 23.47 18.44
N ALA A 309 -12.87 22.81 19.35
CA ALA A 309 -12.27 21.86 20.29
C ALA A 309 -11.58 20.67 19.60
N ALA A 310 -12.19 20.14 18.54
CA ALA A 310 -11.59 19.07 17.74
C ALA A 310 -10.37 19.54 16.96
N ALA A 311 -10.35 20.80 16.52
CA ALA A 311 -9.19 21.40 15.86
C ALA A 311 -8.01 21.54 16.82
N VAL A 312 -8.21 22.05 18.04
CA VAL A 312 -7.14 22.16 19.06
C VAL A 312 -6.57 20.79 19.40
N ALA A 313 -7.43 19.80 19.69
CA ALA A 313 -6.98 18.44 19.99
C ALA A 313 -6.20 17.81 18.81
N ALA A 314 -6.68 17.98 17.57
CA ALA A 314 -5.99 17.49 16.40
C ALA A 314 -4.62 18.15 16.20
N VAL A 315 -4.51 19.47 16.41
CA VAL A 315 -3.24 20.19 16.29
C VAL A 315 -2.23 19.73 17.34
N VAL A 316 -2.65 19.61 18.61
CA VAL A 316 -1.77 19.12 19.69
C VAL A 316 -1.26 17.72 19.39
N LEU A 317 -2.14 16.82 18.95
CA LEU A 317 -1.75 15.45 18.58
C LEU A 317 -0.86 15.39 17.35
N LEU A 318 -1.07 16.24 16.34
CA LEU A 318 -0.21 16.34 15.17
C LEU A 318 1.20 16.82 15.56
N ILE A 319 1.30 17.81 16.46
CA ILE A 319 2.59 18.30 16.97
C ILE A 319 3.30 17.19 17.75
N ALA A 320 2.58 16.50 18.64
CA ALA A 320 3.16 15.38 19.40
C ALA A 320 3.62 14.24 18.49
N ALA A 321 2.81 13.85 17.50
CA ALA A 321 3.19 12.84 16.53
C ALA A 321 4.39 13.27 15.69
N LEU A 322 4.44 14.53 15.25
CA LEU A 322 5.57 15.07 14.50
C LEU A 322 6.85 15.11 15.33
N ALA A 323 6.76 15.44 16.63
CA ALA A 323 7.91 15.43 17.52
C ALA A 323 8.47 14.01 17.68
N VAL A 324 7.61 13.00 17.89
CA VAL A 324 8.02 11.59 18.00
C VAL A 324 8.61 11.09 16.69
N ILE A 325 7.94 11.32 15.56
CA ILE A 325 8.44 10.88 14.25
C ILE A 325 9.75 11.61 13.91
N GLY A 326 9.80 12.92 14.16
CA GLY A 326 10.98 13.74 13.97
C GLY A 326 12.18 13.26 14.79
N SER A 327 11.99 12.81 16.04
CA SER A 327 13.09 12.26 16.84
C SER A 327 13.65 10.95 16.26
N PHE A 328 12.79 10.09 15.69
CA PHE A 328 13.24 8.86 15.03
C PHE A 328 13.87 9.11 13.65
N LEU A 329 13.40 10.11 12.91
CA LEU A 329 13.97 10.49 11.61
C LEU A 329 15.24 11.34 11.75
N SER A 330 15.46 11.99 12.89
CA SER A 330 16.56 12.93 13.09
C SER A 330 17.93 12.35 12.75
N PRO A 331 18.32 11.14 13.20
CA PRO A 331 19.62 10.57 12.87
C PRO A 331 19.84 10.37 11.37
N TRP A 332 18.78 10.05 10.63
CA TRP A 332 18.85 9.90 9.18
C TRP A 332 18.90 11.26 8.48
N LEU A 333 18.06 12.22 8.92
CA LEU A 333 18.01 13.56 8.35
C LEU A 333 19.32 14.33 8.52
N SER A 334 20.01 14.17 9.65
CA SER A 334 21.31 14.80 9.89
C SER A 334 22.42 14.27 8.97
N ARG A 335 22.23 13.09 8.38
CA ARG A 335 23.20 12.38 7.53
C ARG A 335 22.88 12.44 6.03
N LEU A 336 21.80 13.13 5.62
CA LEU A 336 21.43 13.26 4.21
C LEU A 336 22.49 13.94 3.33
N GLY A 337 23.42 14.68 3.95
CA GLY A 337 24.53 15.35 3.27
C GLY A 337 25.83 14.53 3.24
N GLU A 338 25.89 13.38 3.91
CA GLU A 338 27.10 12.53 3.90
C GLU A 338 27.26 11.91 2.51
N GLY A 339 28.37 12.25 1.84
CA GLY A 339 28.75 11.62 0.57
C GLY A 339 29.41 10.26 0.80
N GLY A 340 29.44 9.41 -0.23
CA GLY A 340 30.36 8.28 -0.25
C GLY A 340 31.80 8.78 -0.45
N GLU A 341 32.79 7.99 -0.05
CA GLU A 341 34.19 8.28 -0.35
C GLU A 341 34.41 8.33 -1.88
N GLY A 342 34.77 9.51 -2.40
CA GLY A 342 35.11 9.72 -3.82
C GLY A 342 34.02 10.30 -4.73
N GLU A 343 34.35 10.47 -6.01
CA GLU A 343 33.42 10.92 -7.05
C GLU A 343 32.37 9.83 -7.34
N THR A 344 31.33 9.78 -6.52
CA THR A 344 30.19 8.88 -6.73
C THR A 344 29.40 9.35 -7.95
N ASP A 345 29.29 8.50 -8.99
CA ASP A 345 28.36 8.73 -10.10
C ASP A 345 26.91 8.53 -9.61
N TRP A 346 26.30 9.63 -9.15
CA TRP A 346 24.91 9.65 -8.70
C TRP A 346 23.92 9.15 -9.75
N TRP A 347 24.22 9.33 -11.04
CA TRP A 347 23.33 8.87 -12.09
C TRP A 347 23.39 7.35 -12.26
N PHE A 348 24.58 6.77 -12.16
CA PHE A 348 24.75 5.32 -12.06
C PHE A 348 23.97 4.79 -10.86
N LEU A 349 24.15 5.36 -9.67
CA LEU A 349 23.48 4.92 -8.45
C LEU A 349 21.95 5.00 -8.55
N ILE A 350 21.41 6.14 -8.99
CA ILE A 350 19.95 6.33 -9.16
C ILE A 350 19.39 5.33 -10.16
N ARG A 351 20.06 5.11 -11.30
CA ARG A 351 19.59 4.16 -12.30
C ARG A 351 19.57 2.72 -11.77
N HIS A 352 20.58 2.34 -10.99
CA HIS A 352 20.67 1.00 -10.43
C HIS A 352 19.69 0.77 -9.29
N ALA A 353 19.63 1.70 -8.32
CA ALA A 353 18.78 1.59 -7.14
C ALA A 353 17.30 1.85 -7.44
N TRP A 354 16.95 2.70 -8.43
CA TRP A 354 15.56 3.09 -8.70
C TRP A 354 15.05 2.70 -10.08
N GLY A 355 15.93 2.51 -11.07
CA GLY A 355 15.53 2.16 -12.44
C GLY A 355 14.89 0.77 -12.53
N ARG A 356 15.48 -0.25 -11.89
CA ARG A 356 14.92 -1.62 -11.90
C ARG A 356 13.61 -1.70 -11.12
N PRO A 357 13.51 -1.15 -9.88
CA PRO A 357 12.24 -1.06 -9.17
C PRO A 357 11.17 -0.29 -9.93
N LEU A 358 11.52 0.76 -10.68
CA LEU A 358 10.55 1.52 -11.49
C LEU A 358 9.93 0.63 -12.57
N ALA A 359 10.75 -0.13 -13.30
CA ALA A 359 10.26 -1.03 -14.33
C ALA A 359 9.40 -2.16 -13.74
N ALA A 360 9.85 -2.80 -12.66
CA ALA A 360 9.07 -3.83 -11.96
C ALA A 360 7.73 -3.28 -11.44
N SER A 361 7.72 -2.07 -10.88
CA SER A 361 6.50 -1.41 -10.38
C SER A 361 5.56 -1.03 -11.52
N ALA A 362 6.09 -0.51 -12.63
CA ALA A 362 5.29 -0.17 -13.81
C ALA A 362 4.61 -1.40 -14.41
N ILE A 363 5.34 -2.52 -14.54
CA ILE A 363 4.79 -3.79 -15.01
C ILE A 363 3.75 -4.31 -14.01
N GLY A 364 4.11 -4.44 -12.73
CA GLY A 364 3.22 -4.98 -11.70
C GLY A 364 1.93 -4.18 -11.52
N VAL A 365 2.02 -2.84 -11.45
CA VAL A 365 0.86 -1.94 -11.32
C VAL A 365 0.08 -1.84 -12.63
N GLY A 366 0.74 -1.85 -13.79
CA GLY A 366 0.08 -1.87 -15.10
C GLY A 366 -0.76 -3.13 -15.31
N THR A 367 -0.21 -4.30 -15.00
CA THR A 367 -0.94 -5.57 -15.02
C THR A 367 -2.12 -5.56 -14.03
N ALA A 368 -1.91 -5.05 -12.81
CA ALA A 368 -2.95 -4.91 -11.82
C ALA A 368 -4.06 -3.93 -12.23
N LEU A 369 -3.72 -2.84 -12.93
CA LEU A 369 -4.67 -1.87 -13.49
C LEU A 369 -5.57 -2.55 -14.53
N ILE A 370 -4.99 -3.35 -15.44
CA ILE A 370 -5.73 -4.11 -16.45
C ILE A 370 -6.69 -5.10 -15.78
N GLY A 371 -6.20 -5.89 -14.82
CA GLY A 371 -7.03 -6.85 -14.09
C GLY A 371 -8.12 -6.19 -13.25
N GLY A 372 -7.78 -5.09 -12.58
CA GLY A 372 -8.72 -4.34 -11.77
C GLY A 372 -9.82 -3.69 -12.61
N PHE A 373 -9.48 -3.21 -13.81
CA PHE A 373 -10.47 -2.69 -14.76
C PHE A 373 -11.39 -3.81 -15.27
N ALA A 374 -10.82 -4.97 -15.61
CA ALA A 374 -11.59 -6.12 -16.04
C ALA A 374 -12.59 -6.59 -14.96
N LEU A 375 -12.13 -6.80 -13.72
CA LEU A 375 -12.99 -7.25 -12.61
C LEU A 375 -13.93 -6.17 -12.09
N GLY A 376 -13.46 -4.93 -11.98
CA GLY A 376 -14.18 -3.82 -11.36
C GLY A 376 -15.15 -3.10 -12.29
N ALA A 377 -14.71 -2.74 -13.50
CA ALA A 377 -15.53 -2.00 -14.47
C ALA A 377 -16.27 -2.95 -15.44
N LEU A 378 -15.61 -3.96 -16.00
CA LEU A 378 -16.24 -4.87 -16.97
C LEU A 378 -17.07 -5.98 -16.29
N ARG A 379 -16.71 -6.38 -15.07
CA ARG A 379 -17.46 -7.33 -14.23
C ARG A 379 -17.97 -8.55 -15.02
N PRO A 380 -17.08 -9.36 -15.62
CA PRO A 380 -17.48 -10.49 -16.45
C PRO A 380 -18.37 -11.50 -15.71
N PHE A 381 -18.25 -11.58 -14.38
CA PHE A 381 -19.06 -12.44 -13.51
C PHE A 381 -20.13 -11.65 -12.72
N GLY A 382 -20.48 -10.44 -13.18
CA GLY A 382 -21.40 -9.56 -12.49
C GLY A 382 -20.93 -9.23 -11.06
N ALA A 383 -21.81 -9.39 -10.08
CA ALA A 383 -21.50 -9.15 -8.66
C ALA A 383 -20.45 -10.13 -8.10
N ALA A 384 -20.32 -11.32 -8.68
CA ALA A 384 -19.36 -12.34 -8.26
C ALA A 384 -17.91 -12.00 -8.65
N SER A 385 -17.69 -11.00 -9.51
CA SER A 385 -16.34 -10.58 -9.92
C SER A 385 -15.46 -10.13 -8.73
N ARG A 386 -16.05 -9.74 -7.59
CA ARG A 386 -15.29 -9.50 -6.35
C ARG A 386 -14.74 -10.78 -5.73
N TRP A 387 -15.50 -11.86 -5.78
CA TRP A 387 -15.08 -13.15 -5.25
C TRP A 387 -14.03 -13.83 -6.12
N ALA A 388 -13.95 -13.48 -7.41
CA ALA A 388 -12.84 -13.90 -8.27
C ALA A 388 -11.46 -13.46 -7.75
N LEU A 389 -11.40 -12.39 -6.94
CA LEU A 389 -10.16 -11.97 -6.28
C LEU A 389 -9.64 -13.02 -5.27
N LEU A 390 -10.47 -13.95 -4.78
CA LEU A 390 -10.04 -15.03 -3.91
C LEU A 390 -8.99 -15.94 -4.57
N ALA A 391 -8.96 -16.03 -5.90
CA ALA A 391 -7.93 -16.80 -6.60
C ALA A 391 -6.52 -16.21 -6.43
N PHE A 392 -6.42 -14.89 -6.23
CA PHE A 392 -5.16 -14.17 -6.01
C PHE A 392 -4.86 -13.96 -4.52
N ALA A 393 -5.87 -14.12 -3.67
CA ALA A 393 -5.81 -13.79 -2.25
C ALA A 393 -4.72 -14.51 -1.44
N PRO A 394 -4.38 -15.80 -1.69
CA PRO A 394 -3.29 -16.45 -0.96
C PRO A 394 -1.92 -15.76 -1.12
N TRP A 395 -1.75 -14.94 -2.16
CA TRP A 395 -0.51 -14.20 -2.42
C TRP A 395 -0.64 -12.70 -2.17
N LEU A 396 -1.80 -12.23 -1.67
CA LEU A 396 -2.06 -10.81 -1.45
C LEU A 396 -1.02 -10.15 -0.52
N LEU A 397 -0.53 -10.91 0.47
CA LEU A 397 0.37 -10.42 1.51
C LEU A 397 1.75 -11.09 1.44
N VAL A 398 2.06 -11.76 0.34
CA VAL A 398 3.33 -12.47 0.14
C VAL A 398 4.36 -11.49 -0.42
N GLY A 399 5.41 -11.23 0.37
CA GLY A 399 6.61 -10.53 -0.07
C GLY A 399 7.61 -11.47 -0.73
N SER A 400 8.86 -11.02 -0.87
CA SER A 400 9.89 -11.73 -1.64
C SER A 400 10.46 -12.96 -0.93
N ALA A 401 10.49 -12.98 0.40
CA ALA A 401 11.15 -14.03 1.18
C ALA A 401 10.58 -15.45 0.98
N PRO A 402 9.26 -15.69 1.07
CA PRO A 402 8.72 -17.05 1.00
C PRO A 402 8.95 -17.75 -0.34
N LEU A 403 9.20 -16.99 -1.41
CA LEU A 403 9.42 -17.49 -2.77
C LEU A 403 10.85 -17.24 -3.28
N ALA A 404 11.76 -16.75 -2.43
CA ALA A 404 13.10 -16.34 -2.83
C ALA A 404 13.89 -17.47 -3.50
N ALA A 405 13.93 -18.66 -2.90
CA ALA A 405 14.66 -19.80 -3.43
C ALA A 405 14.20 -20.19 -4.85
N ALA A 406 12.89 -20.37 -5.06
CA ALA A 406 12.34 -20.70 -6.38
C ALA A 406 12.59 -19.59 -7.42
N HIS A 407 12.65 -18.33 -6.99
CA HIS A 407 12.97 -17.22 -7.88
C HIS A 407 14.44 -17.17 -8.26
N LEU A 408 15.35 -17.45 -7.34
CA LEU A 408 16.79 -17.55 -7.59
C LEU A 408 17.11 -18.72 -8.52
N ASP A 409 16.54 -19.88 -8.22
CA ASP A 409 16.66 -21.09 -9.02
C ASP A 409 16.14 -20.88 -10.46
N ALA A 410 15.02 -20.15 -10.63
CA ALA A 410 14.52 -19.79 -11.96
C ALA A 410 15.40 -18.78 -12.74
N ILE A 411 16.41 -18.20 -12.10
CA ILE A 411 17.31 -17.18 -12.66
C ILE A 411 18.72 -17.73 -12.93
N SER A 412 19.11 -18.84 -12.30
CA SER A 412 20.43 -19.45 -12.43
C SER A 412 20.38 -20.66 -13.38
N PRO A 413 20.60 -20.49 -14.70
CA PRO A 413 20.50 -21.60 -15.67
C PRO A 413 21.65 -22.61 -15.58
N GLU A 414 22.80 -22.26 -14.98
CA GLU A 414 23.94 -23.18 -14.81
C GLU A 414 24.44 -23.27 -13.35
N PRO A 415 24.77 -24.48 -12.87
CA PRO A 415 25.51 -24.71 -11.64
C PRO A 415 26.77 -23.88 -11.48
N GLY A 416 26.73 -22.89 -10.57
CA GLY A 416 27.90 -22.08 -10.21
C GLY A 416 28.12 -20.82 -11.05
N GLU A 417 27.29 -20.54 -12.06
CA GLU A 417 27.34 -19.27 -12.80
C GLU A 417 26.49 -18.17 -12.13
N PHE A 418 26.92 -17.71 -10.96
CA PHE A 418 26.37 -16.49 -10.33
C PHE A 418 26.98 -15.21 -10.95
N LEU A 419 27.53 -15.26 -12.16
CA LEU A 419 28.52 -14.28 -12.64
C LEU A 419 28.09 -13.43 -13.84
N VAL A 420 26.81 -13.04 -13.96
CA VAL A 420 26.45 -11.73 -14.56
C VAL A 420 25.17 -11.20 -13.89
N ILE A 421 25.29 -10.85 -12.62
CA ILE A 421 24.22 -10.31 -11.77
C ILE A 421 24.05 -8.82 -12.09
N GLY A 422 23.05 -8.47 -12.90
CA GLY A 422 22.79 -7.05 -13.19
C GLY A 422 21.44 -6.70 -13.84
N TRP A 423 20.70 -7.70 -14.33
CA TRP A 423 19.49 -7.48 -15.14
C TRP A 423 18.20 -8.11 -14.61
N TYR A 424 18.23 -8.77 -13.45
CA TYR A 424 17.05 -9.44 -12.93
C TYR A 424 16.08 -8.44 -12.30
N MET A 425 15.00 -8.14 -13.00
CA MET A 425 13.88 -7.43 -12.39
C MET A 425 13.28 -8.30 -11.28
N PRO A 426 12.95 -7.72 -10.10
CA PRO A 426 12.09 -8.40 -9.13
C PRO A 426 10.88 -8.98 -9.86
N ARG A 427 10.61 -10.28 -9.71
CA ARG A 427 9.60 -11.03 -10.49
C ARG A 427 8.15 -10.69 -10.09
N VAL A 428 7.85 -9.44 -9.75
CA VAL A 428 6.50 -8.96 -9.47
C VAL A 428 5.82 -8.57 -10.79
N TRP A 429 5.40 -9.57 -11.57
CA TRP A 429 4.68 -9.34 -12.83
C TRP A 429 3.27 -8.78 -12.62
N ILE A 430 2.75 -8.89 -11.39
CA ILE A 430 1.47 -8.33 -10.97
C ILE A 430 1.53 -7.89 -9.49
N ALA A 431 1.16 -6.64 -9.21
CA ALA A 431 1.02 -6.14 -7.84
C ALA A 431 -0.37 -6.50 -7.30
N ILE A 432 -0.50 -7.63 -6.61
CA ILE A 432 -1.81 -8.14 -6.13
C ILE A 432 -2.55 -7.14 -5.21
N PRO A 433 -1.91 -6.43 -4.25
CA PRO A 433 -2.59 -5.38 -3.50
C PRO A 433 -3.19 -4.28 -4.39
N ALA A 434 -2.46 -3.86 -5.43
CA ALA A 434 -2.95 -2.88 -6.40
C ALA A 434 -4.14 -3.43 -7.20
N LEU A 435 -4.17 -4.73 -7.53
CA LEU A 435 -5.28 -5.37 -8.23
C LEU A 435 -6.58 -5.24 -7.42
N PHE A 436 -6.53 -5.48 -6.10
CA PHE A 436 -7.68 -5.29 -5.20
C PHE A 436 -8.14 -3.83 -5.16
N LEU A 437 -7.21 -2.90 -4.99
CA LEU A 437 -7.51 -1.47 -4.90
C LEU A 437 -8.08 -0.89 -6.20
N PHE A 438 -7.50 -1.25 -7.36
CA PHE A 438 -8.05 -0.87 -8.66
C PHE A 438 -9.42 -1.51 -8.89
N THR A 439 -9.64 -2.76 -8.48
CA THR A 439 -10.95 -3.39 -8.56
C THR A 439 -11.98 -2.59 -7.74
N ALA A 440 -11.65 -2.18 -6.51
CA ALA A 440 -12.52 -1.37 -5.67
C ALA A 440 -12.82 0.01 -6.28
N LEU A 441 -11.80 0.67 -6.84
CA LEU A 441 -11.91 1.98 -7.49
C LEU A 441 -12.78 1.91 -8.73
N PHE A 442 -12.44 1.03 -9.67
CA PHE A 442 -13.16 0.91 -10.93
C PHE A 442 -14.59 0.43 -10.74
N TRP A 443 -14.86 -0.32 -9.67
CA TRP A 443 -16.23 -0.62 -9.28
C TRP A 443 -17.03 0.65 -8.96
N GLY A 444 -16.52 1.50 -8.08
CA GLY A 444 -17.18 2.75 -7.69
C GLY A 444 -17.33 3.72 -8.86
N LEU A 445 -16.26 3.92 -9.63
CA LEU A 445 -16.26 4.81 -10.79
C LEU A 445 -17.22 4.35 -11.90
N GLU A 446 -17.34 3.05 -12.16
CA GLU A 446 -18.28 2.51 -13.15
C GLU A 446 -19.73 2.67 -12.70
N ASP A 447 -20.04 2.45 -11.42
CA ASP A 447 -21.38 2.69 -10.87
C ASP A 447 -21.78 4.17 -11.05
N ARG A 448 -20.85 5.09 -10.74
CA ARG A 448 -21.08 6.52 -10.96
C ARG A 448 -21.23 6.89 -12.44
N ARG A 449 -20.40 6.30 -13.32
CA ARG A 449 -20.49 6.54 -14.77
C ARG A 449 -21.87 6.16 -15.29
N ARG A 450 -22.41 5.01 -14.85
CA ARG A 450 -23.76 4.57 -15.24
C ARG A 450 -24.85 5.49 -14.69
N ALA A 451 -24.74 5.90 -13.43
CA ALA A 451 -25.67 6.86 -12.84
C ALA A 451 -25.70 8.18 -13.62
N ALA A 452 -24.53 8.71 -14.00
CA ALA A 452 -24.44 9.92 -14.81
C ALA A 452 -25.07 9.75 -16.20
N LEU A 453 -24.84 8.61 -16.87
CA LEU A 453 -25.49 8.31 -18.16
C LEU A 453 -27.01 8.19 -18.03
N ALA A 454 -27.50 7.55 -16.97
CA ALA A 454 -28.93 7.46 -16.69
C ALA A 454 -29.57 8.84 -16.41
N GLN A 455 -28.80 9.78 -15.88
CA GLN A 455 -29.18 11.18 -15.70
C GLN A 455 -29.05 12.02 -16.98
N GLY A 456 -28.73 11.42 -18.12
CA GLY A 456 -28.62 12.09 -19.42
C GLY A 456 -27.27 12.76 -19.70
N ALA A 457 -26.23 12.50 -18.90
CA ALA A 457 -24.90 13.02 -19.19
C ALA A 457 -24.34 12.44 -20.51
N PRO A 458 -23.64 13.23 -21.34
CA PRO A 458 -23.11 12.74 -22.60
C PRO A 458 -22.03 11.67 -22.37
N PRO A 459 -21.98 10.59 -23.19
CA PRO A 459 -21.03 9.47 -22.98
C PRO A 459 -19.57 9.88 -22.90
N ARG A 460 -19.15 10.88 -23.70
CA ARG A 460 -17.79 11.42 -23.69
C ARG A 460 -17.44 12.09 -22.35
N ALA A 461 -18.35 12.86 -21.77
CA ALA A 461 -18.12 13.52 -20.49
C ALA A 461 -18.06 12.51 -19.34
N ALA A 462 -18.94 11.51 -19.34
CA ALA A 462 -18.92 10.44 -18.34
C ALA A 462 -17.61 9.63 -18.40
N ARG A 463 -17.11 9.32 -19.62
CA ARG A 463 -15.81 8.65 -19.81
C ARG A 463 -14.63 9.52 -19.36
N ALA A 464 -14.64 10.81 -19.71
CA ALA A 464 -13.59 11.75 -19.29
C ALA A 464 -13.54 11.88 -17.75
N ALA A 465 -14.69 11.97 -17.09
CA ALA A 465 -14.78 12.01 -15.63
C ALA A 465 -14.22 10.73 -14.98
N PHE A 466 -14.53 9.56 -15.55
CA PHE A 466 -13.98 8.27 -15.10
C PHE A 466 -12.45 8.26 -15.18
N ILE A 467 -11.88 8.61 -16.33
CA ILE A 467 -10.41 8.60 -16.54
C ILE A 467 -9.72 9.61 -15.62
N LYS A 468 -10.27 10.84 -15.53
CA LYS A 468 -9.73 11.91 -14.67
C LYS A 468 -9.72 11.51 -13.19
N ALA A 469 -10.69 10.70 -12.76
CA ALA A 469 -10.75 10.19 -11.39
C ALA A 469 -9.79 9.01 -11.16
N ALA A 470 -9.57 8.16 -12.18
CA ALA A 470 -8.74 6.96 -12.07
C ALA A 470 -7.23 7.23 -12.17
N TRP A 471 -6.81 8.13 -13.06
CA TRP A 471 -5.39 8.35 -13.35
C TRP A 471 -4.53 8.72 -12.14
N PRO A 472 -4.93 9.68 -11.27
CA PRO A 472 -4.12 10.02 -10.10
C PRO A 472 -4.01 8.87 -9.09
N PHE A 473 -5.00 7.97 -9.02
CA PHE A 473 -4.91 6.76 -8.19
C PHE A 473 -3.87 5.79 -8.74
N ALA A 474 -3.81 5.64 -10.07
CA ALA A 474 -2.80 4.78 -10.70
C ALA A 474 -1.39 5.30 -10.44
N VAL A 475 -1.18 6.63 -10.52
CA VAL A 475 0.08 7.27 -10.15
C VAL A 475 0.41 7.07 -8.67
N LEU A 476 -0.57 7.23 -7.78
CA LEU A 476 -0.39 6.97 -6.34
C LEU A 476 0.07 5.53 -6.07
N LEU A 477 -0.57 4.54 -6.69
CA LEU A 477 -0.19 3.13 -6.53
C LEU A 477 1.15 2.80 -7.18
N LEU A 478 1.49 3.45 -8.30
CA LEU A 478 2.81 3.31 -8.92
C LEU A 478 3.92 3.81 -8.00
N LEU A 479 3.74 4.99 -7.39
CA LEU A 479 4.70 5.54 -6.42
C LEU A 479 4.81 4.65 -5.17
N ALA A 480 3.69 4.13 -4.66
CA ALA A 480 3.71 3.22 -3.53
C ALA A 480 4.46 1.91 -3.86
N ALA A 481 4.17 1.31 -5.02
CA ALA A 481 4.85 0.10 -5.46
C ALA A 481 6.35 0.32 -5.71
N LEU A 482 6.72 1.47 -6.29
CA LEU A 482 8.12 1.81 -6.53
C LEU A 482 8.88 2.02 -5.22
N LEU A 483 8.27 2.68 -4.22
CA LEU A 483 8.89 2.82 -2.90
C LEU A 483 9.12 1.46 -2.23
N VAL A 484 8.14 0.55 -2.31
CA VAL A 484 8.28 -0.82 -1.77
C VAL A 484 9.37 -1.60 -2.49
N ASN A 485 9.35 -1.65 -3.82
CA ASN A 485 10.32 -2.39 -4.61
C ASN A 485 11.74 -1.82 -4.52
N ALA A 486 11.88 -0.50 -4.31
CA ALA A 486 13.18 0.14 -4.11
C ALA A 486 13.81 -0.20 -2.75
N ASN A 487 12.98 -0.55 -1.77
CA ASN A 487 13.40 -0.91 -0.42
C ASN A 487 13.22 -2.41 -0.11
N ASP A 488 13.10 -3.25 -1.14
CA ASP A 488 13.01 -4.71 -0.99
C ASP A 488 14.39 -5.32 -0.74
N LEU A 489 14.92 -5.09 0.46
CA LEU A 489 16.24 -5.54 0.87
C LEU A 489 16.37 -7.07 0.83
N VAL A 490 15.28 -7.80 1.06
CA VAL A 490 15.26 -9.26 0.96
C VAL A 490 15.68 -9.69 -0.43
N TRP A 491 15.07 -9.11 -1.46
CA TRP A 491 15.40 -9.44 -2.85
C TRP A 491 16.79 -8.92 -3.25
N GLN A 492 17.15 -7.72 -2.80
CA GLN A 492 18.45 -7.13 -3.09
C GLN A 492 19.60 -7.97 -2.52
N GLN A 493 19.46 -8.48 -1.30
CA GLN A 493 20.46 -9.36 -0.68
C GLN A 493 20.46 -10.75 -1.32
N ALA A 494 19.28 -11.36 -1.52
CA ALA A 494 19.16 -12.66 -2.19
C ALA A 494 19.83 -12.70 -3.57
N THR A 495 19.86 -11.57 -4.27
CA THR A 495 20.47 -11.46 -5.61
C THR A 495 21.87 -10.84 -5.60
N TRP A 496 22.46 -10.54 -4.44
CA TRP A 496 23.75 -9.82 -4.32
C TRP A 496 23.77 -8.47 -5.08
N GLN A 497 22.62 -7.80 -5.15
CA GLN A 497 22.44 -6.50 -5.84
C GLN A 497 22.42 -5.31 -4.88
N ASP A 498 22.60 -5.56 -3.58
CA ASP A 498 22.44 -4.57 -2.51
C ASP A 498 23.67 -3.63 -2.38
N LEU A 499 23.89 -2.77 -3.37
CA LEU A 499 25.00 -1.80 -3.35
C LEU A 499 24.90 -0.82 -2.16
N ALA A 500 23.67 -0.43 -1.78
CA ALA A 500 23.46 0.57 -0.74
C ALA A 500 23.51 -0.05 0.65
N GLY A 501 22.84 -1.19 0.87
CA GLY A 501 22.88 -1.91 2.12
C GLY A 501 24.24 -2.56 2.38
N SER A 502 24.98 -3.00 1.37
CA SER A 502 26.36 -3.46 1.56
C SER A 502 27.29 -2.35 2.02
N ALA A 503 27.18 -1.14 1.44
CA ALA A 503 27.95 0.02 1.88
C ALA A 503 27.59 0.42 3.32
N MET A 504 26.30 0.39 3.67
CA MET A 504 25.84 0.67 5.03
C MET A 504 26.28 -0.39 6.05
N ALA A 505 26.25 -1.68 5.67
CA ALA A 505 26.72 -2.77 6.52
C ALA A 505 28.23 -2.66 6.74
N PHE A 506 28.99 -2.37 5.68
CA PHE A 506 30.43 -2.12 5.75
C PHE A 506 30.76 -0.96 6.71
N ALA A 507 30.02 0.15 6.65
CA ALA A 507 30.18 1.27 7.57
C ALA A 507 29.81 0.96 9.04
N LEU A 508 29.08 -0.12 9.31
CA LEU A 508 28.84 -0.60 10.68
C LEU A 508 29.97 -1.53 11.16
N GLU A 509 30.68 -2.19 10.26
CA GLU A 509 31.82 -3.07 10.55
C GLU A 509 33.12 -2.27 10.73
N GLU A 510 33.31 -1.25 9.91
CA GLU A 510 34.46 -0.35 9.96
C GLU A 510 34.01 0.99 10.57
N PRO A 511 34.45 1.37 11.78
CA PRO A 511 33.90 2.50 12.55
C PRO A 511 34.28 3.88 12.00
N ASP A 512 34.33 4.03 10.67
CA ASP A 512 34.32 5.32 9.99
C ASP A 512 32.88 5.81 9.78
N PHE A 513 32.40 6.59 10.74
CA PHE A 513 31.06 7.16 10.71
C PHE A 513 30.97 8.50 9.97
N GLU A 514 32.07 9.01 9.40
CA GLU A 514 32.06 10.22 8.57
C GLU A 514 31.51 9.93 7.17
N HIS A 515 31.67 8.69 6.67
CA HIS A 515 31.23 8.24 5.34
C HIS A 515 30.28 7.06 5.39
N SER A 516 29.24 7.15 6.22
CA SER A 516 28.32 6.04 6.52
C SER A 516 27.53 5.46 5.33
N GLY A 517 27.55 6.14 4.18
CA GLY A 517 26.77 5.76 3.00
C GLY A 517 25.25 5.88 3.18
N VAL A 518 24.75 6.43 4.30
CA VAL A 518 23.32 6.54 4.61
C VAL A 518 22.54 7.28 3.50
N ALA A 519 23.14 8.31 2.89
CA ALA A 519 22.54 9.05 1.79
C ALA A 519 22.38 8.23 0.49
N LEU A 520 23.14 7.15 0.31
CA LEU A 520 23.07 6.27 -0.86
C LEU A 520 21.77 5.45 -0.89
N GLY A 521 21.21 5.11 0.27
CA GLY A 521 19.96 4.34 0.37
C GLY A 521 18.74 5.10 -0.12
N TYR A 522 18.73 6.44 -0.01
CA TYR A 522 17.68 7.27 -0.60
C TYR A 522 18.23 8.60 -1.06
N PRO A 523 18.73 8.68 -2.31
CA PRO A 523 19.35 9.88 -2.83
C PRO A 523 18.41 11.08 -2.73
N VAL A 524 18.91 12.20 -2.21
CA VAL A 524 18.15 13.44 -1.96
C VAL A 524 17.31 13.87 -3.18
N PRO A 525 17.81 13.84 -4.43
CA PRO A 525 16.98 14.21 -5.59
C PRO A 525 15.75 13.31 -5.77
N VAL A 526 15.88 12.02 -5.49
CA VAL A 526 14.77 11.06 -5.59
C VAL A 526 13.77 11.28 -4.46
N LEU A 527 14.26 11.44 -3.22
CA LEU A 527 13.44 11.78 -2.06
C LEU A 527 12.64 13.06 -2.29
N ALA A 528 13.29 14.12 -2.80
CA ALA A 528 12.64 15.39 -3.09
C ALA A 528 11.52 15.23 -4.14
N GLY A 529 11.78 14.52 -5.24
CA GLY A 529 10.78 14.23 -6.26
C GLY A 529 9.58 13.46 -5.70
N TYR A 530 9.85 12.45 -4.85
CA TYR A 530 8.83 11.68 -4.16
C TYR A 530 8.00 12.49 -3.19
N ALA A 531 8.65 13.30 -2.34
CA ALA A 531 8.01 14.17 -1.37
C ALA A 531 7.08 15.18 -2.06
N LEU A 532 7.53 15.80 -3.15
CA LEU A 532 6.73 16.72 -3.95
C LEU A 532 5.53 16.02 -4.59
N ALA A 533 5.72 14.84 -5.18
CA ALA A 533 4.63 14.07 -5.78
C ALA A 533 3.58 13.63 -4.73
N ALA A 534 4.03 13.15 -3.57
CA ALA A 534 3.16 12.77 -2.47
C ALA A 534 2.41 13.96 -1.87
N ALA A 535 3.08 15.10 -1.68
CA ALA A 535 2.44 16.33 -1.23
C ALA A 535 1.38 16.81 -2.24
N ALA A 536 1.68 16.78 -3.54
CA ALA A 536 0.72 17.12 -4.59
C ALA A 536 -0.51 16.19 -4.56
N LEU A 537 -0.31 14.87 -4.47
CA LEU A 537 -1.42 13.93 -4.35
C LEU A 537 -2.22 14.14 -3.06
N ALA A 538 -1.55 14.45 -1.94
CA ALA A 538 -2.16 14.72 -0.65
C ALA A 538 -3.04 15.97 -0.64
N ILE A 539 -2.67 17.00 -1.41
CA ILE A 539 -3.41 18.26 -1.55
C ILE A 539 -4.55 18.12 -2.56
N TRP A 540 -4.29 17.54 -3.72
CA TRP A 540 -5.21 17.62 -4.87
C TRP A 540 -6.12 16.40 -5.02
N TYR A 541 -5.67 15.22 -4.57
CA TYR A 541 -6.34 13.97 -4.86
C TYR A 541 -6.88 13.22 -3.63
N LEU A 542 -6.06 13.01 -2.59
CA LEU A 542 -6.50 12.35 -1.35
C LEU A 542 -7.74 12.98 -0.70
N PRO A 543 -7.95 14.32 -0.72
CA PRO A 543 -9.17 14.92 -0.18
C PRO A 543 -10.44 14.57 -0.96
N ARG A 544 -10.31 13.90 -2.11
CA ARG A 544 -11.41 13.44 -2.97
C ARG A 544 -11.69 11.95 -2.80
N LEU A 545 -10.76 11.16 -2.28
CA LEU A 545 -10.99 9.73 -2.03
C LEU A 545 -12.00 9.49 -0.90
N VAL A 546 -12.93 8.56 -1.12
CA VAL A 546 -13.91 8.08 -0.15
C VAL A 546 -13.92 6.57 -0.21
N VAL A 547 -13.84 5.91 0.95
CA VAL A 547 -13.99 4.46 1.05
C VAL A 547 -15.40 4.14 1.54
N ARG A 548 -16.11 3.26 0.81
CA ARG A 548 -17.49 2.86 1.12
C ARG A 548 -17.63 1.35 1.28
N THR A 549 -18.65 0.95 2.03
CA THR A 549 -19.04 -0.45 2.25
C THR A 549 -20.55 -0.62 2.08
N GLY A 550 -21.00 -1.84 1.79
CA GLY A 550 -22.44 -2.18 1.73
C GLY A 550 -23.13 -1.99 0.36
N ARG A 551 -24.48 -1.97 0.40
CA ARG A 551 -25.36 -1.72 -0.76
C ARG A 551 -25.79 -0.26 -0.74
N SER A 552 -25.59 0.42 -1.86
CA SER A 552 -26.13 1.74 -2.20
C SER A 552 -27.59 1.62 -2.64
#